data_AF-A0A850KIP1-F1
#
_entry.id   AF-A0A850KIP1-F1
#
_cell.length_a   1.000
_cell.length_b   1.000
_cell.length_c   1.000
_cell.angle_alpha   90.00
_cell.angle_beta   90.00
_cell.angle_gamma   90.00
#
_symmetry.space_group_name_H-M   'P 1'
#
loop_
_entity.id
_entity.type
_entity.pdbx_description
1 polymer ?
#
loop_
_entity_poly.entity_id
_entity_poly.type
_entity_poly.pdbx_seq_one_letter_code
_entity_poly.pdbx_strand_id
1 'polypeptide(L)'
;MKTLPLIAGPFIHKGNSVQRTMFLVIAALVPATAYGIFLFGLPALFLFGITIGACVIVEVGCLKLAGKPIKSFAFDGSVILTGWLLAMTLPPWAPWWIGVVGAILAVAIGKHVFGGLGQNLFNPAMVARVALLISFPVEMTKFTSPLHMFDHKAPDLVESAQITFGHSDAIDAVSSASLLGHIKTEVSLGHSALELIQKGFDPLVHGLGTVPGSMGETSAILILLGGLFLLAMRIISWHIPVSMMVAIAIFAQVFHTID
;
A
#
# COMPACT_ATOMS: atom_id res chain seq x y z
N MET A 1 -20.74 27.83 49.60
CA MET A 1 -19.31 27.57 49.32
C MET A 1 -19.14 27.57 47.81
N LYS A 2 -18.54 28.63 47.23
CA LYS A 2 -18.37 28.77 45.77
C LYS A 2 -17.12 27.95 45.40
N THR A 3 -17.27 26.85 44.69
CA THR A 3 -16.15 26.02 44.23
C THR A 3 -15.38 26.80 43.16
N LEU A 4 -14.19 27.30 43.50
CA LEU A 4 -13.28 27.90 42.54
C LEU A 4 -12.89 26.82 41.51
N PRO A 5 -12.99 27.08 40.20
CA PRO A 5 -12.54 26.12 39.20
C PRO A 5 -11.04 25.91 39.34
N LEU A 6 -10.62 24.65 39.44
CA LEU A 6 -9.21 24.27 39.42
C LEU A 6 -8.60 24.68 38.08
N ILE A 7 -7.82 25.76 38.07
CA ILE A 7 -7.05 26.21 36.91
C ILE A 7 -5.73 25.40 36.92
N ALA A 8 -5.71 24.30 36.17
CA ALA A 8 -4.46 23.61 35.87
C ALA A 8 -3.61 24.49 34.92
N GLY A 9 -2.30 24.60 35.19
CA GLY A 9 -1.39 25.34 34.32
C GLY A 9 -1.37 24.77 32.89
N PRO A 10 -1.25 25.61 31.84
CA PRO A 10 -1.24 25.15 30.46
C PRO A 10 0.10 24.46 30.15
N PHE A 11 0.23 23.18 30.47
CA PHE A 11 1.40 22.38 30.15
C PHE A 11 1.41 21.84 28.70
N ILE A 12 0.40 22.20 27.89
CA ILE A 12 0.32 21.84 26.47
C ILE A 12 1.31 22.70 25.69
N HIS A 13 2.56 22.27 25.65
CA HIS A 13 3.48 22.62 24.58
C HIS A 13 2.83 22.13 23.29
N LYS A 14 2.75 22.97 22.25
CA LYS A 14 2.10 22.63 20.97
C LYS A 14 2.80 21.40 20.36
N GLY A 15 2.31 20.21 20.72
CA GLY A 15 2.88 18.93 20.37
C GLY A 15 2.69 18.63 18.90
N ASN A 16 3.50 17.70 18.39
CA ASN A 16 3.38 17.22 17.03
C ASN A 16 1.95 16.69 16.79
N SER A 17 1.19 17.30 15.88
CA SER A 17 -0.20 16.90 15.66
C SER A 17 -0.27 15.61 14.82
N VAL A 18 -1.25 14.77 15.12
CA VAL A 18 -1.53 13.56 14.34
C VAL A 18 -1.75 13.93 12.86
N GLN A 19 -2.54 14.96 12.60
CA GLN A 19 -2.79 15.47 11.25
C GLN A 19 -1.50 15.87 10.51
N ARG A 20 -0.57 16.55 11.18
CA ARG A 20 0.72 16.92 10.57
C ARG A 20 1.53 15.68 10.22
N THR A 21 1.55 14.69 11.11
CA THR A 21 2.25 13.42 10.89
C THR A 21 1.65 12.68 9.70
N MET A 22 0.32 12.52 9.65
CA MET A 22 -0.39 11.87 8.55
C MET A 22 -0.14 12.59 7.21
N PHE A 23 -0.19 13.92 7.21
CA PHE A 23 0.09 14.72 6.01
C PHE A 23 1.52 14.52 5.49
N LEU A 24 2.52 14.49 6.37
CA LEU A 24 3.92 14.26 5.98
C LEU A 24 4.13 12.86 5.41
N VAL A 25 3.46 11.84 5.95
CA VAL A 25 3.49 10.48 5.39
C VAL A 25 2.83 10.45 4.02
N ILE A 26 1.67 11.08 3.85
CA ILE A 26 1.00 11.18 2.54
C ILE A 26 1.92 11.90 1.54
N ALA A 27 2.52 13.03 1.93
CA ALA A 27 3.44 13.78 1.08
C ALA A 27 4.67 12.95 0.65
N ALA A 28 5.18 12.08 1.53
CA ALA A 28 6.26 11.17 1.20
C ALA A 28 5.84 10.05 0.22
N LEU A 29 4.57 9.65 0.22
CA LEU A 29 4.03 8.62 -0.67
C LEU A 29 3.63 9.16 -2.04
N VAL A 30 3.31 10.45 -2.16
CA VAL A 30 2.84 11.10 -3.39
C VAL A 30 3.74 10.81 -4.60
N PRO A 31 5.09 10.97 -4.54
CA PRO A 31 5.95 10.70 -5.69
C PRO A 31 5.86 9.24 -6.16
N ALA A 32 5.86 8.30 -5.22
CA ALA A 32 5.77 6.87 -5.52
C ALA A 32 4.42 6.49 -6.14
N THR A 33 3.31 7.09 -5.67
CA THR A 33 2.00 6.87 -6.27
C THR A 33 1.83 7.51 -7.63
N ALA A 34 2.34 8.73 -7.82
CA ALA A 34 2.25 9.41 -9.10
C ALA A 34 2.99 8.60 -10.17
N TYR A 35 4.16 8.06 -9.79
CA TYR A 35 4.91 7.17 -10.66
C TYR A 35 4.22 5.84 -10.92
N GLY A 36 3.62 5.21 -9.89
CA GLY A 36 2.84 3.98 -10.07
C GLY A 36 1.63 4.18 -10.99
N ILE A 37 0.91 5.29 -10.85
CA ILE A 37 -0.21 5.63 -11.75
C ILE A 37 0.28 5.87 -13.17
N PHE A 38 1.44 6.52 -13.34
CA PHE A 38 2.06 6.72 -14.65
C PHE A 38 2.47 5.39 -15.32
N LEU A 39 2.94 4.41 -14.55
CA LEU A 39 3.37 3.10 -15.06
C LEU A 39 2.23 2.14 -15.39
N PHE A 40 1.10 2.24 -14.70
CA PHE A 40 -0.03 1.30 -14.86
C PHE A 40 -1.28 1.92 -15.48
N GLY A 41 -1.24 3.22 -15.79
CA GLY A 41 -2.29 3.95 -16.48
C GLY A 41 -3.50 4.29 -15.63
N LEU A 42 -4.60 4.60 -16.32
CA LEU A 42 -5.87 5.00 -15.71
C LEU A 42 -6.58 3.91 -14.87
N PRO A 43 -6.47 2.59 -15.14
CA PRO A 43 -7.12 1.58 -14.29
C PRO A 43 -6.62 1.64 -12.84
N ALA A 44 -5.31 1.84 -12.67
CA ALA A 44 -4.68 1.98 -11.37
C ALA A 44 -5.18 3.21 -10.61
N LEU A 45 -5.42 4.33 -11.31
CA LEU A 45 -6.02 5.53 -10.73
C LEU A 45 -7.46 5.27 -10.25
N PHE A 46 -8.26 4.56 -11.04
CA PHE A 46 -9.63 4.21 -10.66
C PHE A 46 -9.65 3.31 -9.43
N LEU A 47 -8.86 2.23 -9.42
CA LEU A 47 -8.77 1.33 -8.26
C LEU A 47 -8.30 2.09 -7.00
N PHE A 48 -7.29 2.94 -7.13
CA PHE A 48 -6.80 3.78 -6.04
C PHE A 48 -7.88 4.71 -5.48
N GLY A 49 -8.58 5.43 -6.36
CA GLY A 49 -9.67 6.34 -6.00
C GLY A 49 -10.84 5.61 -5.33
N ILE A 50 -11.25 4.47 -5.88
CA ILE A 50 -12.34 3.64 -5.35
C ILE A 50 -11.96 3.10 -3.97
N THR A 51 -10.73 2.62 -3.79
CA THR A 51 -10.28 2.06 -2.50
C THR A 51 -10.26 3.11 -1.40
N ILE A 52 -9.75 4.31 -1.69
CA ILE A 52 -9.77 5.44 -0.73
C ILE A 52 -11.21 5.87 -0.46
N GLY A 53 -12.03 6.03 -1.50
CA GLY A 53 -13.43 6.40 -1.37
C GLY A 53 -14.20 5.41 -0.50
N ALA A 54 -14.01 4.10 -0.73
CA ALA A 54 -14.61 3.04 0.06
C ALA A 54 -14.14 3.09 1.52
N CYS A 55 -12.84 3.32 1.78
CA CYS A 55 -12.33 3.46 3.15
C CYS A 55 -13.00 4.62 3.88
N VAL A 56 -13.15 5.77 3.23
CA VAL A 56 -13.83 6.96 3.80
C VAL A 56 -15.31 6.67 4.06
N ILE A 57 -16.00 6.02 3.13
CA ILE A 57 -17.42 5.65 3.31
C ILE A 57 -17.59 4.70 4.49
N VAL A 58 -16.75 3.67 4.59
CA VAL A 58 -16.78 2.70 5.69
C VAL A 58 -16.47 3.39 7.02
N GLU A 59 -15.47 4.27 7.07
CA GLU A 59 -15.15 5.04 8.27
C GLU A 59 -16.35 5.85 8.75
N VAL A 60 -16.97 6.62 7.84
CA VAL A 60 -18.14 7.45 8.17
C VAL A 60 -19.30 6.57 8.67
N GLY A 61 -19.51 5.41 8.05
CA GLY A 61 -20.48 4.41 8.49
C GLY A 61 -20.21 3.92 9.92
N CYS A 62 -18.97 3.48 10.20
CA CYS A 62 -18.57 3.01 11.53
C CYS A 62 -18.67 4.11 12.60
N LEU A 63 -18.26 5.34 12.29
CA LEU A 63 -18.36 6.47 13.21
C LEU A 63 -19.82 6.83 13.52
N LYS A 64 -20.69 6.78 12.50
CA LYS A 64 -22.13 7.02 12.67
C LYS A 64 -22.77 5.93 13.54
N LEU A 65 -22.43 4.66 13.33
CA LEU A 65 -22.88 3.54 14.15
C LEU A 65 -22.38 3.63 15.59
N ALA A 66 -21.14 4.11 15.79
CA ALA A 66 -20.55 4.31 17.11
C ALA A 66 -20.99 5.60 17.83
N GLY A 67 -21.83 6.44 17.19
CA GLY A 67 -22.28 7.72 17.75
C GLY A 67 -21.16 8.76 17.94
N LYS A 68 -20.02 8.61 17.24
CA LYS A 68 -18.86 9.50 17.35
C LYS A 68 -18.94 10.69 16.38
N PRO A 69 -18.33 11.84 16.70
CA PRO A 69 -18.40 13.03 15.83
C PRO A 69 -17.61 12.82 14.53
N ILE A 70 -18.32 12.74 13.40
CA ILE A 70 -17.76 12.43 12.08
C ILE A 70 -16.68 13.45 11.66
N LYS A 71 -16.92 14.75 11.83
CA LYS A 71 -16.05 15.81 11.31
C LYS A 71 -14.62 15.78 11.86
N SER A 72 -14.44 15.34 13.10
CA SER A 72 -13.11 15.35 13.73
C SER A 72 -12.29 14.10 13.41
N PHE A 73 -12.95 12.94 13.30
CA PHE A 73 -12.27 11.64 13.12
C PHE A 73 -12.19 11.18 11.66
N ALA A 74 -13.10 11.64 10.79
CA ALA A 74 -13.03 11.28 9.38
C ALA A 74 -11.95 12.09 8.62
N PHE A 75 -11.60 13.28 9.13
CA PHE A 75 -10.70 14.24 8.46
C PHE A 75 -9.33 14.41 9.16
N ASP A 76 -8.93 13.45 9.98
CA ASP A 76 -7.58 13.41 10.54
C ASP A 76 -6.52 12.86 9.57
N GLY A 77 -6.95 12.41 8.38
CA GLY A 77 -6.09 11.89 7.31
C GLY A 77 -5.70 10.42 7.46
N SER A 78 -6.02 9.78 8.59
CA SER A 78 -5.60 8.40 8.86
C SER A 78 -6.26 7.35 7.96
N VAL A 79 -7.53 7.57 7.61
CA VAL A 79 -8.32 6.68 6.75
C VAL A 79 -7.84 6.76 5.32
N ILE A 80 -7.56 7.99 4.89
CA ILE A 80 -6.98 8.25 3.58
C ILE A 80 -5.66 7.52 3.49
N LEU A 81 -4.78 7.66 4.49
CA LEU A 81 -3.51 6.92 4.53
C LEU A 81 -3.72 5.40 4.55
N THR A 82 -4.71 4.90 5.28
CA THR A 82 -5.01 3.45 5.33
C THR A 82 -5.44 2.92 3.97
N GLY A 83 -6.38 3.60 3.30
CA GLY A 83 -6.83 3.24 1.95
C GLY A 83 -5.74 3.41 0.90
N TRP A 84 -4.88 4.43 1.06
CA TRP A 84 -3.74 4.69 0.21
C TRP A 84 -2.70 3.57 0.28
N LEU A 85 -2.30 3.19 1.49
CA LEU A 85 -1.37 2.08 1.71
C LEU A 85 -1.96 0.77 1.22
N LEU A 86 -3.25 0.52 1.48
CA LEU A 86 -3.93 -0.66 0.96
C LEU A 86 -3.89 -0.70 -0.57
N ALA A 87 -4.32 0.37 -1.24
CA ALA A 87 -4.34 0.48 -2.68
C ALA A 87 -2.95 0.29 -3.31
N MET A 88 -1.90 0.88 -2.71
CA MET A 88 -0.53 0.69 -3.18
C MET A 88 -0.05 -0.76 -3.09
N THR A 89 -0.65 -1.56 -2.21
CA THR A 89 -0.31 -2.97 -2.10
C THR A 89 -1.09 -3.85 -3.08
N LEU A 90 -2.27 -3.43 -3.52
CA LEU A 90 -3.09 -4.21 -4.45
C LEU A 90 -2.45 -4.29 -5.85
N PRO A 91 -2.77 -5.34 -6.63
CA PRO A 91 -2.45 -5.35 -8.05
C PRO A 91 -3.09 -4.15 -8.75
N PRO A 92 -2.38 -3.45 -9.65
CA PRO A 92 -2.85 -2.19 -10.22
C PRO A 92 -4.16 -2.30 -11.01
N TRP A 93 -4.41 -3.46 -11.62
CA TRP A 93 -5.61 -3.73 -12.44
C TRP A 93 -6.56 -4.70 -11.73
N ALA A 94 -6.52 -4.78 -10.40
CA ALA A 94 -7.47 -5.59 -9.65
C ALA A 94 -8.89 -5.04 -9.82
N PRO A 95 -9.92 -5.91 -9.80
CA PRO A 95 -11.31 -5.49 -9.87
C PRO A 95 -11.67 -4.52 -8.73
N TRP A 96 -12.56 -3.56 -9.01
CA TRP A 96 -13.00 -2.55 -8.04
C TRP A 96 -13.49 -3.14 -6.70
N TRP A 97 -14.15 -4.31 -6.75
CA TRP A 97 -14.73 -4.96 -5.58
C TRP A 97 -13.66 -5.45 -4.60
N ILE A 98 -12.45 -5.82 -5.06
CA ILE A 98 -11.33 -6.19 -4.19
C ILE A 98 -10.93 -5.00 -3.31
N GLY A 99 -10.85 -3.81 -3.91
CA GLY A 99 -10.58 -2.56 -3.18
C GLY A 99 -11.66 -2.26 -2.13
N VAL A 100 -12.93 -2.45 -2.47
CA VAL A 100 -14.07 -2.23 -1.56
C VAL A 100 -14.08 -3.23 -0.41
N VAL A 101 -13.91 -4.53 -0.69
CA VAL A 101 -13.82 -5.57 0.35
C VAL A 101 -12.62 -5.32 1.26
N GLY A 102 -11.47 -4.98 0.67
CA GLY A 102 -10.27 -4.60 1.42
C GLY A 102 -10.51 -3.39 2.33
N ALA A 103 -11.22 -2.36 1.85
CA ALA A 103 -11.57 -1.19 2.65
C ALA A 103 -12.44 -1.54 3.86
N ILE A 104 -13.42 -2.43 3.69
CA ILE A 104 -14.26 -2.93 4.79
C ILE A 104 -13.39 -3.66 5.82
N LEU A 105 -12.54 -4.58 5.37
CA LEU A 105 -11.65 -5.34 6.25
C LEU A 105 -10.64 -4.43 6.98
N ALA A 106 -10.06 -3.45 6.29
CA ALA A 106 -9.10 -2.52 6.89
C ALA A 106 -9.77 -1.61 7.91
N VAL A 107 -10.86 -0.95 7.53
CA VAL A 107 -11.44 0.12 8.33
C VAL A 107 -12.40 -0.43 9.39
N ALA A 108 -13.34 -1.28 9.02
CA ALA A 108 -14.30 -1.81 9.99
C ALA A 108 -13.59 -2.75 10.98
N ILE A 109 -12.86 -3.75 10.48
CA ILE A 109 -12.22 -4.78 11.33
C ILE A 109 -10.86 -4.32 11.84
N GLY A 110 -9.97 -3.87 10.95
CA GLY A 110 -8.60 -3.52 11.33
C GLY A 110 -8.48 -2.26 12.19
N LYS A 111 -9.46 -1.34 12.13
CA LYS A 111 -9.41 -0.05 12.83
C LYS A 111 -10.55 0.15 13.84
N HIS A 112 -11.82 0.02 13.45
CA HIS A 112 -12.94 0.39 14.33
C HIS A 112 -13.31 -0.66 15.37
N VAL A 113 -13.13 -1.95 15.11
CA VAL A 113 -13.32 -3.01 16.13
C VAL A 113 -12.46 -2.75 17.37
N PHE A 114 -11.28 -2.15 17.18
CA PHE A 114 -10.37 -1.80 18.29
C PHE A 114 -10.61 -0.40 18.86
N GLY A 115 -11.64 0.32 18.41
CA GLY A 115 -12.01 1.64 18.95
C GLY A 115 -11.51 2.85 18.15
N GLY A 116 -10.80 2.64 17.05
CA GLY A 116 -10.34 3.68 16.12
C GLY A 116 -8.89 4.09 16.34
N LEU A 117 -8.55 5.33 16.01
CA LEU A 117 -7.16 5.78 15.97
C LEU A 117 -6.47 5.80 17.32
N GLY A 118 -5.21 5.35 17.29
CA GLY A 118 -4.39 5.19 18.49
C GLY A 118 -4.70 3.93 19.29
N GLN A 119 -5.69 3.12 18.88
CA GLN A 119 -6.03 1.83 19.51
C GLN A 119 -5.85 0.64 18.57
N ASN A 120 -5.40 0.87 17.33
CA ASN A 120 -5.16 -0.20 16.37
C ASN A 120 -4.02 -1.11 16.86
N LEU A 121 -4.33 -2.37 17.17
CA LEU A 121 -3.33 -3.37 17.56
C LEU A 121 -2.35 -3.68 16.40
N PHE A 122 -2.87 -3.66 15.17
CA PHE A 122 -2.13 -3.95 13.95
C PHE A 122 -2.26 -2.81 12.94
N ASN A 123 -1.40 -2.80 11.91
CA ASN A 123 -1.58 -1.90 10.77
C ASN A 123 -2.85 -2.31 9.99
N PRO A 124 -3.91 -1.47 9.95
CA PRO A 124 -5.19 -1.85 9.36
C PRO A 124 -5.09 -2.19 7.86
N ALA A 125 -4.22 -1.49 7.13
CA ALA A 125 -4.00 -1.75 5.70
C ALA A 125 -3.37 -3.14 5.46
N MET A 126 -2.40 -3.52 6.29
CA MET A 126 -1.75 -4.83 6.17
C MET A 126 -2.65 -5.98 6.61
N VAL A 127 -3.53 -5.77 7.58
CA VAL A 127 -4.57 -6.75 7.95
C VAL A 127 -5.47 -7.05 6.75
N ALA A 128 -5.94 -6.03 6.05
CA ALA A 128 -6.75 -6.22 4.86
C ALA A 128 -5.99 -6.91 3.74
N ARG A 129 -4.73 -6.53 3.48
CA ARG A 129 -3.88 -7.20 2.48
C ARG A 129 -3.77 -8.70 2.75
N VAL A 130 -3.48 -9.09 4.00
CA VAL A 130 -3.35 -10.51 4.37
C VAL A 130 -4.68 -11.25 4.20
N ALA A 131 -5.78 -10.64 4.64
CA ALA A 131 -7.11 -11.26 4.50
C ALA A 131 -7.52 -11.44 3.03
N LEU A 132 -7.20 -10.47 2.16
CA LEU A 132 -7.44 -10.56 0.72
C LEU A 132 -6.54 -11.62 0.06
N LEU A 133 -5.27 -11.70 0.43
CA LEU A 133 -4.34 -12.73 -0.08
C LEU A 133 -4.83 -14.16 0.24
N ILE A 134 -5.39 -14.37 1.43
CA ILE A 134 -5.92 -15.68 1.85
C ILE A 134 -7.25 -15.99 1.15
N SER A 135 -8.13 -15.00 1.03
CA SER A 135 -9.49 -15.21 0.52
C SER A 135 -9.57 -15.20 -1.00
N PHE A 136 -8.73 -14.40 -1.67
CA PHE A 136 -8.77 -14.14 -3.11
C PHE A 136 -7.35 -14.17 -3.72
N PRO A 137 -6.62 -15.30 -3.62
CA PRO A 137 -5.24 -15.38 -4.06
C PRO A 137 -5.07 -15.16 -5.58
N VAL A 138 -6.03 -15.61 -6.40
CA VAL A 138 -5.97 -15.47 -7.86
C VAL A 138 -5.92 -14.00 -8.27
N GLU A 139 -6.87 -13.21 -7.77
CA GLU A 139 -6.93 -11.76 -8.07
C GLU A 139 -5.71 -11.02 -7.51
N MET A 140 -5.22 -11.42 -6.34
CA MET A 140 -4.07 -10.80 -5.69
C MET A 140 -2.71 -11.15 -6.33
N THR A 141 -2.67 -12.15 -7.22
CA THR A 141 -1.43 -12.60 -7.90
C THR A 141 -1.45 -12.36 -9.42
N LYS A 142 -2.53 -11.78 -9.95
CA LYS A 142 -2.62 -11.36 -11.35
C LYS A 142 -1.90 -10.02 -11.56
N PHE A 143 -0.62 -10.09 -11.91
CA PHE A 143 0.19 -8.91 -12.19
C PHE A 143 0.21 -8.57 -13.67
N THR A 144 0.04 -7.29 -13.98
CA THR A 144 0.10 -6.76 -15.33
C THR A 144 1.47 -6.17 -15.60
N SER A 145 1.97 -6.30 -16.82
CA SER A 145 3.22 -5.64 -17.21
C SER A 145 3.02 -4.11 -17.19
N PRO A 146 3.99 -3.32 -16.69
CA PRO A 146 3.86 -1.87 -16.69
C PRO A 146 3.79 -1.35 -18.13
N LEU A 147 2.70 -0.63 -18.44
CA LEU A 147 2.44 0.05 -19.70
C LEU A 147 2.33 1.53 -19.40
N HIS A 148 3.34 2.30 -19.83
CA HIS A 148 3.38 3.74 -19.56
C HIS A 148 2.11 4.42 -20.09
N MET A 149 1.54 5.33 -19.31
CA MET A 149 0.26 5.99 -19.59
C MET A 149 0.15 6.67 -20.98
N PHE A 150 1.28 7.02 -21.60
CA PHE A 150 1.35 7.67 -22.91
C PHE A 150 1.79 6.75 -24.05
N ASP A 151 1.93 5.44 -23.80
CA ASP A 151 2.22 4.48 -24.85
C ASP A 151 0.95 4.16 -25.65
N HIS A 152 1.10 3.82 -26.94
CA HIS A 152 -0.02 3.51 -27.84
C HIS A 152 -0.79 2.25 -27.45
N LYS A 153 -0.22 1.42 -26.58
CA LYS A 153 -0.84 0.21 -26.02
C LYS A 153 -1.47 0.44 -24.64
N ALA A 154 -1.39 1.66 -24.10
CA ALA A 154 -2.02 1.97 -22.82
C ALA A 154 -3.55 2.04 -22.98
N PRO A 155 -4.32 1.49 -22.03
CA PRO A 155 -5.76 1.48 -22.13
C PRO A 155 -6.32 2.91 -22.08
N ASP A 156 -7.22 3.22 -23.02
CA ASP A 156 -7.91 4.51 -23.04
C ASP A 156 -8.88 4.64 -21.85
N LEU A 157 -9.50 5.80 -21.64
CA LEU A 157 -10.39 6.05 -20.49
C LEU A 157 -11.53 5.02 -20.41
N VAL A 158 -12.15 4.71 -21.55
CA VAL A 158 -13.27 3.75 -21.62
C VAL A 158 -12.80 2.33 -21.35
N GLU A 159 -11.69 1.93 -21.96
CA GLU A 159 -11.08 0.60 -21.75
C GLU A 159 -10.63 0.42 -20.29
N SER A 160 -10.07 1.47 -19.69
CA SER A 160 -9.66 1.48 -18.30
C SER A 160 -10.82 1.35 -17.33
N ALA A 161 -11.95 1.99 -17.64
CA ALA A 161 -13.19 1.82 -16.89
C ALA A 161 -13.74 0.39 -17.06
N GLN A 162 -13.64 -0.20 -18.24
CA GLN A 162 -14.05 -1.59 -18.47
C GLN A 162 -13.14 -2.60 -17.75
N ILE A 163 -11.84 -2.38 -17.66
CA ILE A 163 -10.91 -3.21 -16.87
C ILE A 163 -11.28 -3.15 -15.39
N THR A 164 -11.59 -1.95 -14.89
CA THR A 164 -11.83 -1.74 -13.45
C THR A 164 -13.24 -2.16 -13.02
N PHE A 165 -14.27 -1.84 -13.81
CA PHE A 165 -15.69 -2.02 -13.48
C PHE A 165 -16.38 -3.18 -14.22
N GLY A 166 -15.82 -3.64 -15.35
CA GLY A 166 -16.34 -4.73 -16.17
C GLY A 166 -15.48 -5.99 -16.06
N HIS A 167 -16.08 -7.15 -16.31
CA HIS A 167 -15.32 -8.39 -16.52
C HIS A 167 -14.81 -8.37 -17.96
N SER A 168 -13.69 -7.69 -18.21
CA SER A 168 -13.07 -7.75 -19.54
C SER A 168 -12.28 -9.06 -19.67
N ASP A 169 -12.81 -9.97 -20.49
CA ASP A 169 -12.12 -11.20 -20.94
C ASP A 169 -10.96 -10.89 -21.91
N ALA A 170 -10.71 -9.61 -22.22
CA ALA A 170 -9.98 -9.19 -23.41
C ALA A 170 -8.47 -9.02 -23.23
N ILE A 171 -7.89 -9.22 -22.04
CA ILE A 171 -6.45 -8.99 -21.84
C ILE A 171 -5.81 -10.12 -21.03
N ASP A 172 -5.89 -11.35 -21.55
CA ASP A 172 -5.10 -12.49 -21.04
C ASP A 172 -3.63 -12.44 -21.50
N ALA A 173 -3.31 -11.56 -22.45
CA ALA A 173 -1.97 -11.41 -23.03
C ALA A 173 -1.02 -10.46 -22.26
N VAL A 174 -1.45 -9.90 -21.11
CA VAL A 174 -0.67 -8.93 -20.32
C VAL A 174 -0.41 -9.44 -18.89
N SER A 175 -0.78 -10.70 -18.59
CA SER A 175 -0.41 -11.35 -17.33
C SER A 175 1.09 -11.68 -17.36
N SER A 176 1.83 -11.20 -16.37
CA SER A 176 3.27 -11.44 -16.26
C SER A 176 3.61 -11.90 -14.85
N ALA A 177 4.51 -12.88 -14.74
CA ALA A 177 4.98 -13.34 -13.44
C ALA A 177 5.76 -12.23 -12.75
N SER A 178 5.51 -12.02 -11.45
CA SER A 178 6.39 -11.16 -10.65
C SER A 178 7.81 -11.73 -10.67
N LEU A 179 8.82 -10.88 -10.54
CA LEU A 179 10.23 -11.31 -10.55
C LEU A 179 10.49 -12.45 -9.55
N LEU A 180 9.94 -12.32 -8.34
CA LEU A 180 10.13 -13.32 -7.31
C LEU A 180 9.39 -14.62 -7.64
N GLY A 181 8.21 -14.54 -8.27
CA GLY A 181 7.50 -15.71 -8.79
C GLY A 181 8.29 -16.42 -9.90
N HIS A 182 8.90 -15.64 -10.81
CA HIS A 182 9.76 -16.16 -11.87
C HIS A 182 11.00 -16.86 -11.30
N ILE A 183 11.75 -16.20 -10.40
CA ILE A 183 12.92 -16.79 -9.73
C ILE A 183 12.53 -18.07 -8.99
N LYS A 184 11.41 -18.07 -8.24
CA LYS A 184 10.94 -19.26 -7.53
C LYS A 184 10.64 -20.42 -8.50
N THR A 185 10.04 -20.11 -9.65
CA THR A 185 9.70 -21.12 -10.66
C THR A 185 10.96 -21.71 -11.28
N GLU A 186 11.90 -20.87 -11.69
CA GLU A 186 13.18 -21.29 -12.29
C GLU A 186 14.08 -22.06 -11.31
N VAL A 187 14.12 -21.65 -10.04
CA VAL A 187 14.82 -22.41 -8.98
C VAL A 187 14.15 -23.76 -8.76
N SER A 188 12.82 -23.83 -8.81
CA SER A 188 12.09 -25.12 -8.71
C SER A 188 12.36 -26.04 -9.91
N LEU A 189 12.78 -25.48 -11.06
CA LEU A 189 13.19 -26.23 -12.25
C LEU A 189 14.66 -26.70 -12.21
N GLY A 190 15.39 -26.39 -11.13
CA GLY A 190 16.78 -26.82 -10.91
C GLY A 190 17.84 -25.85 -11.43
N HIS A 191 17.46 -24.64 -11.86
CA HIS A 191 18.43 -23.58 -12.20
C HIS A 191 19.00 -22.92 -10.95
N SER A 192 20.30 -22.62 -10.96
CA SER A 192 20.94 -21.97 -9.80
C SER A 192 20.44 -20.53 -9.63
N ALA A 193 20.03 -20.19 -8.41
CA ALA A 193 19.51 -18.86 -8.09
C ALA A 193 20.51 -17.73 -8.41
N LEU A 194 21.81 -17.99 -8.26
CA LEU A 194 22.87 -17.03 -8.54
C LEU A 194 22.96 -16.68 -10.03
N GLU A 195 22.83 -17.68 -10.92
CA GLU A 195 22.89 -17.45 -12.37
C GLU A 195 21.67 -16.68 -12.88
N LEU A 196 20.49 -16.94 -12.30
CA LEU A 196 19.25 -16.23 -12.59
C LEU A 196 19.32 -14.75 -12.18
N ILE A 197 19.85 -14.47 -10.99
CA ILE A 197 20.02 -13.10 -10.49
C ILE A 197 21.06 -12.36 -11.36
N GLN A 198 22.17 -13.01 -11.72
CA GLN A 198 23.20 -12.38 -12.55
C GLN A 198 22.76 -12.09 -14.00
N LYS A 199 21.88 -12.92 -14.58
CA LYS A 199 21.35 -12.71 -15.93
C LYS A 199 20.13 -11.80 -16.01
N GLY A 200 19.34 -11.71 -14.93
CA GLY A 200 18.01 -11.08 -14.96
C GLY A 200 17.81 -9.90 -14.01
N PHE A 201 18.72 -9.63 -13.06
CA PHE A 201 18.52 -8.61 -12.03
C PHE A 201 19.40 -7.38 -12.24
N ASP A 202 18.89 -6.39 -12.97
CA ASP A 202 19.45 -5.04 -13.03
C ASP A 202 18.85 -4.19 -11.90
N PRO A 203 19.61 -3.82 -10.84
CA PRO A 203 19.04 -3.14 -9.66
C PRO A 203 18.39 -1.80 -9.99
N LEU A 204 18.91 -1.09 -10.99
CA LEU A 204 18.38 0.19 -11.43
C LEU A 204 17.05 0.02 -12.18
N VAL A 205 16.96 -0.96 -13.08
CA VAL A 205 15.76 -1.24 -13.89
C VAL A 205 14.61 -1.72 -13.00
N HIS A 206 14.93 -2.54 -12.01
CA HIS A 206 13.99 -3.04 -11.00
C HIS A 206 13.55 -1.93 -10.04
N GLY A 207 14.48 -1.11 -9.57
CA GLY A 207 14.17 0.00 -8.69
C GLY A 207 13.42 1.16 -9.37
N LEU A 208 13.53 1.27 -10.69
CA LEU A 208 12.76 2.16 -11.56
C LEU A 208 11.41 1.55 -11.98
N GLY A 209 11.01 0.36 -11.52
CA GLY A 209 9.62 -0.08 -11.64
C GLY A 209 9.16 -0.55 -13.03
N THR A 210 10.07 -0.85 -13.93
CA THR A 210 9.75 -1.43 -15.26
C THR A 210 9.42 -2.93 -15.20
N VAL A 211 9.18 -3.46 -14.00
CA VAL A 211 8.98 -4.89 -13.72
C VAL A 211 7.56 -5.09 -13.19
N PRO A 212 6.88 -6.20 -13.53
CA PRO A 212 5.55 -6.49 -13.01
C PRO A 212 5.55 -6.76 -11.50
N GLY A 213 4.55 -6.19 -10.82
CA GLY A 213 4.39 -6.29 -9.36
C GLY A 213 3.24 -5.41 -8.86
N SER A 214 3.10 -5.31 -7.54
CA SER A 214 2.16 -4.34 -6.96
C SER A 214 2.60 -2.90 -7.21
N MET A 215 1.66 -1.94 -7.15
CA MET A 215 1.99 -0.52 -7.38
C MET A 215 3.11 0.01 -6.46
N GLY A 216 3.22 -0.53 -5.25
CA GLY A 216 4.27 -0.20 -4.30
C GLY A 216 5.60 -0.90 -4.58
N GLU A 217 5.59 -2.13 -5.08
CA GLU A 217 6.81 -2.89 -5.39
C GLU A 217 7.57 -2.30 -6.57
N THR A 218 6.87 -1.76 -7.57
CA THR A 218 7.51 -1.14 -8.73
C THR A 218 8.19 0.18 -8.38
N SER A 219 7.61 0.99 -7.50
CA SER A 219 8.17 2.27 -7.08
C SER A 219 9.16 2.17 -5.92
N ALA A 220 9.95 1.10 -5.82
CA ALA A 220 10.79 0.80 -4.64
C ALA A 220 11.79 1.92 -4.29
N ILE A 221 12.47 2.51 -5.29
CA ILE A 221 13.42 3.62 -5.05
C ILE A 221 12.69 4.86 -4.52
N LEU A 222 11.53 5.18 -5.09
CA LEU A 222 10.75 6.35 -4.67
C LEU A 222 10.18 6.17 -3.26
N ILE A 223 9.74 4.96 -2.91
CA ILE A 223 9.34 4.62 -1.53
C ILE A 223 10.52 4.71 -0.59
N LEU A 224 11.71 4.25 -0.99
CA LEU A 224 12.93 4.37 -0.18
C LEU A 224 13.28 5.84 0.07
N LEU A 225 13.23 6.69 -0.95
CA LEU A 225 13.45 8.13 -0.82
C LEU A 225 12.40 8.78 0.10
N GLY A 226 11.13 8.39 -0.02
CA GLY A 226 10.07 8.83 0.89
C GLY A 226 10.33 8.38 2.33
N GLY A 227 10.80 7.14 2.53
CA GLY A 227 11.19 6.61 3.84
C GLY A 227 12.39 7.36 4.44
N LEU A 228 13.41 7.65 3.63
CA LEU A 228 14.57 8.44 4.04
C LEU A 228 14.18 9.86 4.41
N PHE A 229 13.25 10.47 3.67
CA PHE A 229 12.67 11.76 4.01
C PHE A 229 11.96 11.73 5.38
N LEU A 230 11.15 10.70 5.66
CA LEU A 230 10.49 10.55 6.96
C LEU A 230 11.49 10.29 8.11
N LEU A 231 12.59 9.58 7.85
CA LEU A 231 13.71 9.42 8.79
C LEU A 231 14.40 10.75 9.07
N ALA A 232 14.70 11.53 8.03
CA ALA A 232 15.32 12.85 8.16
C ALA A 232 14.43 13.82 8.95
N MET A 233 13.10 13.74 8.76
CA MET A 233 12.12 14.49 9.54
C MET A 233 11.89 13.95 10.96
N ARG A 234 12.57 12.85 11.34
CA ARG A 234 12.45 12.17 12.65
C ARG A 234 11.00 11.77 12.99
N ILE A 235 10.20 11.45 11.98
CA ILE A 235 8.83 10.95 12.15
C ILE A 235 8.86 9.46 12.47
N ILE A 236 9.72 8.73 11.77
CA ILE A 236 9.97 7.30 12.01
C ILE A 236 11.36 7.11 12.61
N SER A 237 11.54 6.03 13.38
CA SER A 237 12.84 5.66 13.92
C SER A 237 13.58 4.72 12.96
N TRP A 238 14.91 4.85 12.90
CA TRP A 238 15.75 4.00 12.04
C TRP A 238 15.84 2.55 12.54
N HIS A 239 15.53 2.31 13.82
CA HIS A 239 15.57 0.98 14.42
C HIS A 239 14.68 -0.01 13.66
N ILE A 240 13.43 0.36 13.34
CA ILE A 240 12.46 -0.55 12.72
C ILE A 240 12.89 -0.97 11.30
N PRO A 241 13.21 -0.06 10.36
CA PRO A 241 13.64 -0.46 9.02
C PRO A 241 14.96 -1.25 9.03
N VAL A 242 15.96 -0.78 9.79
CA VAL A 242 17.28 -1.40 9.80
C VAL A 242 17.24 -2.78 10.47
N SER A 243 16.52 -2.95 11.58
CA SER A 243 16.40 -4.27 12.23
C SER A 243 15.73 -5.29 11.31
N MET A 244 14.72 -4.87 10.54
CA MET A 244 14.03 -5.74 9.59
C MET A 244 14.97 -6.16 8.45
N MET A 245 15.71 -5.22 7.86
CA MET A 245 16.67 -5.53 6.78
C MET A 245 17.79 -6.47 7.26
N VAL A 246 18.34 -6.22 8.45
CA VAL A 246 19.40 -7.06 9.04
C VAL A 246 18.88 -8.47 9.31
N ALA A 247 17.69 -8.61 9.89
CA ALA A 247 17.11 -9.93 10.14
C ALA A 247 16.91 -10.72 8.84
N ILE A 248 16.33 -10.08 7.81
CA ILE A 248 16.13 -10.70 6.50
C ILE A 248 17.47 -11.13 5.90
N ALA A 249 18.50 -10.28 5.94
CA ALA A 249 19.82 -10.59 5.40
C ALA A 249 20.48 -11.78 6.11
N ILE A 250 20.37 -11.84 7.45
CA ILE A 250 20.92 -12.94 8.24
C ILE A 250 20.22 -14.26 7.88
N PHE A 251 18.88 -14.29 7.89
CA PHE A 251 18.15 -15.52 7.57
C PHE A 251 18.37 -15.96 6.12
N ALA A 252 18.35 -15.02 5.17
CA ALA A 252 18.63 -15.30 3.77
C ALA A 252 20.02 -15.93 3.59
N GLN A 253 21.04 -15.38 4.26
CA GLN A 253 22.39 -15.94 4.21
C GLN A 253 22.48 -17.34 4.83
N VAL A 254 21.82 -17.56 5.97
CA VAL A 254 21.79 -18.88 6.63
C VAL A 254 21.16 -19.92 5.70
N PHE A 255 20.00 -19.63 5.11
CA PHE A 255 19.36 -20.57 4.19
C PHE A 255 20.19 -20.80 2.93
N HIS A 256 20.82 -19.76 2.38
CA HIS A 256 21.70 -19.91 1.22
C HIS A 256 22.94 -20.77 1.48
N THR A 257 23.42 -20.84 2.74
CA THR A 257 24.56 -21.72 3.08
C THR A 257 24.16 -23.17 3.38
N ILE A 258 22.87 -23.42 3.63
CA ILE A 258 22.35 -24.77 3.95
C ILE A 258 21.89 -25.50 2.68
N ASP A 259 21.38 -24.74 1.70
CA ASP A 259 20.94 -25.21 0.36
C ASP A 259 22.12 -25.33 -0.61
#